data_AF-A0A7C2AED1-F1
#
_entry.id   AF-A0A7C2AED1-F1
#
_cell.length_a   1.000
_cell.length_b   1.000
_cell.length_c   1.000
_cell.angle_alpha   90.00
_cell.angle_beta   90.00
_cell.angle_gamma   90.00
#
_symmetry.space_group_name_H-M   'P 1'
#
loop_
_entity.id
_entity.type
_entity.pdbx_description
1 polymer ?
#
loop_
_entity_poly.entity_id
_entity_poly.type
_entity_poly.pdbx_seq_one_letter_code
_entity_poly.pdbx_strand_id
1 'polypeptide(L)'
;MSLRRLEKQGLLLPRDQWGKHRLTTDVNQPLLALVGVLIIAACALMYAGDGGRWTLIGIVIFFIGLVGLLLLSWRAIDRTVRRFRRAAPGSAEKHSG
;
A
#
# COMPACT_ATOMS: atom_id res chain seq x y z
N MET A 1 -10.86 0.65 18.62
CA MET A 1 -10.84 1.88 17.78
C MET A 1 -12.18 2.02 17.07
N SER A 2 -12.76 3.22 16.98
CA SER A 2 -14.08 3.41 16.38
C SER A 2 -14.02 3.34 14.84
N LEU A 3 -14.99 2.65 14.22
CA LEU A 3 -15.11 2.53 12.75
C LEU A 3 -15.07 3.90 12.04
N ARG A 4 -15.65 4.94 12.63
CA ARG A 4 -15.61 6.32 12.10
C ARG A 4 -14.21 6.91 12.00
N ARG A 5 -13.25 6.49 12.84
CA ARG A 5 -11.85 6.93 12.70
C ARG A 5 -11.16 6.25 11.52
N LEU A 6 -11.43 4.97 11.28
CA LEU A 6 -10.90 4.23 10.14
C LEU A 6 -11.46 4.78 8.81
N GLU A 7 -12.71 5.22 8.79
CA GLU A 7 -13.34 5.91 7.66
C GLU A 7 -12.73 7.32 7.45
N LYS A 8 -12.55 8.10 8.52
CA LYS A 8 -11.89 9.42 8.44
C LYS A 8 -10.41 9.36 8.06
N GLN A 9 -9.73 8.24 8.33
CA GLN A 9 -8.34 8.00 7.93
C GLN A 9 -8.21 7.46 6.50
N GLY A 10 -9.33 7.27 5.78
CA GLY A 10 -9.32 6.77 4.40
C GLY A 10 -8.96 5.29 4.28
N LEU A 11 -8.97 4.55 5.40
CA LEU A 11 -8.71 3.11 5.47
C LEU A 11 -9.95 2.27 5.11
N LEU A 12 -11.15 2.84 5.25
CA LEU A 12 -12.41 2.25 4.83
C LEU A 12 -13.03 3.10 3.72
N LEU A 13 -13.46 2.47 2.62
CA LEU A 13 -14.36 3.12 1.68
C LEU A 13 -15.67 3.47 2.42
N PRO A 14 -16.27 4.65 2.15
CA PRO A 14 -17.64 4.95 2.56
C PRO A 14 -18.58 3.82 2.11
N ARG A 15 -19.48 3.37 3.00
CA ARG A 15 -20.35 2.21 2.74
C ARG A 15 -21.22 2.38 1.49
N ASP A 16 -21.55 3.61 1.14
CA ASP A 16 -22.27 4.05 -0.05
C ASP A 16 -21.52 3.81 -1.37
N GLN A 17 -20.21 3.56 -1.31
CA GLN A 17 -19.36 3.25 -2.47
C GLN A 17 -18.85 1.81 -2.50
N TRP A 18 -19.17 0.99 -1.49
CA TRP A 18 -18.86 -0.44 -1.49
C TRP A 18 -19.57 -1.12 -2.67
N GLY A 19 -18.80 -1.69 -3.60
CA GLY A 19 -19.31 -2.38 -4.79
C GLY A 19 -19.60 -1.50 -6.01
N LYS A 20 -19.56 -0.16 -5.92
CA LYS A 20 -19.81 0.74 -7.06
C LYS A 20 -18.56 1.10 -7.87
N HIS A 21 -17.40 1.11 -7.22
CA HIS A 21 -16.12 1.35 -7.90
C HIS A 21 -15.32 0.06 -7.85
N ARG A 22 -14.89 -0.42 -9.03
CA ARG A 22 -13.87 -1.48 -9.11
C ARG A 22 -12.64 -0.92 -8.41
N LEU A 23 -12.24 -1.50 -7.28
CA LEU A 23 -10.95 -1.21 -6.65
C LEU A 23 -9.85 -1.74 -7.59
N THR A 24 -9.63 -1.05 -8.70
CA THR A 24 -8.42 -1.20 -9.49
C THR A 24 -7.35 -0.47 -8.71
N THR A 25 -6.63 -1.22 -7.88
CA THR A 25 -5.45 -0.71 -7.19
C THR A 25 -4.46 -0.28 -8.26
N ASP A 26 -4.38 1.02 -8.49
CA ASP A 26 -3.55 1.69 -9.49
C ASP A 26 -2.08 1.75 -9.02
N VAL A 27 -1.61 0.62 -8.49
CA VAL A 27 -0.21 0.40 -8.19
C VAL A 27 0.43 -0.01 -9.50
N ASN A 28 1.63 0.50 -9.73
CA ASN A 28 2.44 0.09 -10.87
C ASN A 28 2.78 -1.41 -10.72
N GLN A 29 1.91 -2.28 -11.24
CA GLN A 29 2.00 -3.74 -11.10
C GLN A 29 3.36 -4.32 -11.49
N PRO A 30 4.04 -3.87 -12.56
CA PRO A 30 5.38 -4.37 -12.86
C PRO A 30 6.41 -3.97 -11.79
N LEU A 31 6.28 -2.78 -11.19
CA LEU A 31 7.14 -2.36 -10.10
C LEU A 31 6.89 -3.17 -8.82
N LEU A 32 5.61 -3.47 -8.52
CA LEU A 32 5.24 -4.34 -7.41
C LEU A 32 5.79 -5.76 -7.60
N ALA A 33 5.67 -6.31 -8.81
CA ALA A 33 6.21 -7.62 -9.17
C ALA A 33 7.74 -7.65 -9.03
N LEU A 34 8.43 -6.60 -9.51
CA LEU A 34 9.89 -6.49 -9.42
C LEU A 34 10.36 -6.45 -7.97
N VAL A 35 9.71 -5.64 -7.11
CA VAL A 35 10.00 -5.60 -5.67
C VAL A 35 9.73 -6.95 -5.01
N GLY A 36 8.64 -7.63 -5.38
CA GLY A 36 8.33 -8.97 -4.89
C GLY A 36 9.40 -10.01 -5.24
N VAL A 37 9.84 -10.04 -6.51
CA VAL A 37 10.92 -10.93 -6.97
C VAL A 37 12.22 -10.63 -6.24
N LEU A 38 12.55 -9.34 -6.04
CA LEU A 38 13.76 -8.93 -5.32
C LEU A 38 13.75 -9.45 -3.88
N ILE A 39 12.61 -9.37 -3.18
CA ILE A 39 12.45 -9.87 -1.82
C ILE A 39 12.62 -11.40 -1.77
N ILE A 40 12.02 -12.13 -2.71
CA ILE A 40 12.18 -13.59 -2.80
C ILE A 40 13.64 -13.97 -3.04
N ALA A 41 14.32 -13.29 -3.97
CA ALA A 41 15.73 -13.50 -4.25
C ALA A 41 16.60 -13.20 -3.02
N ALA A 42 16.29 -12.17 -2.25
CA ALA A 42 16.97 -11.84 -1.01
C ALA A 42 16.82 -12.96 0.04
N CYS A 43 15.62 -13.52 0.19
CA CYS A 43 15.40 -14.67 1.08
C CYS A 43 16.20 -15.91 0.64
N ALA A 44 16.23 -16.21 -0.66
CA ALA A 44 17.03 -17.30 -1.19
C ALA A 44 18.53 -17.09 -0.92
N LEU A 45 19.02 -15.86 -1.07
CA LEU A 45 20.41 -15.50 -0.78
C LEU A 45 20.75 -15.61 0.71
N MET A 46 19.81 -15.25 1.59
CA MET A 46 19.96 -15.43 3.03
C MET A 46 20.06 -16.90 3.41
N TYR A 47 19.21 -17.74 2.83
CA TYR A 47 19.21 -19.18 3.05
C TYR A 47 20.50 -19.84 2.54
N ALA A 48 20.92 -19.53 1.31
CA ALA A 48 22.16 -20.06 0.73
C ALA A 48 23.43 -19.53 1.43
N GLY A 49 23.34 -18.37 2.10
CA GLY A 49 24.46 -17.76 2.78
C GLY A 49 24.86 -18.42 4.11
N ASP A 50 24.00 -19.28 4.68
CA ASP A 50 24.26 -20.05 5.91
C ASP A 50 24.85 -19.23 7.08
N GLY A 51 24.35 -17.99 7.27
CA GLY A 51 24.83 -17.07 8.30
C GLY A 51 26.13 -16.34 7.96
N GLY A 52 26.71 -16.56 6.78
CA GLY A 52 27.90 -15.90 6.27
C GLY A 52 27.65 -14.51 5.68
N ARG A 53 28.65 -13.98 4.97
CA ARG A 53 28.61 -12.64 4.35
C ARG A 53 27.44 -12.46 3.37
N TRP A 54 27.05 -13.52 2.67
CA TRP A 54 25.91 -13.52 1.76
C TRP A 54 24.58 -13.32 2.48
N THR A 55 24.45 -13.82 3.71
CA THR A 55 23.27 -13.59 4.54
C THR A 55 23.14 -12.12 4.93
N LEU A 56 24.24 -11.43 5.27
CA LEU A 56 24.21 -9.99 5.52
C LEU A 56 23.77 -9.19 4.30
N ILE A 57 24.29 -9.53 3.12
CA ILE A 57 23.88 -8.89 1.87
C ILE A 57 22.38 -9.12 1.61
N GLY A 58 21.91 -10.35 1.80
CA GLY A 58 20.49 -10.69 1.67
C GLY A 58 19.61 -9.92 2.63
N ILE A 59 20.02 -9.75 3.90
CA ILE A 59 19.29 -8.95 4.90
C ILE A 59 19.16 -7.50 4.45
N VAL A 60 20.25 -6.88 4.00
CA VAL A 60 20.23 -5.47 3.55
C VAL A 60 19.28 -5.30 2.35
N ILE A 61 19.37 -6.18 1.37
CA ILE A 61 18.50 -6.15 0.19
C ILE A 61 17.03 -6.37 0.59
N PHE A 62 16.77 -7.28 1.52
CA PHE A 62 15.42 -7.53 2.03
C PHE A 62 14.82 -6.29 2.69
N PHE A 63 15.57 -5.60 3.56
CA PHE A 63 15.10 -4.36 4.19
C PHE A 63 14.84 -3.24 3.18
N ILE A 64 15.72 -3.08 2.18
CA ILE A 64 15.51 -2.11 1.11
C ILE A 64 14.22 -2.44 0.33
N GLY A 65 13.99 -3.71 0.01
CA GLY A 65 12.78 -4.18 -0.65
C GLY A 65 11.52 -3.91 0.20
N LEU A 66 11.58 -4.16 1.50
CA LEU A 66 10.48 -3.93 2.44
C LEU A 66 10.12 -2.43 2.54
N VAL A 67 11.11 -1.55 2.66
CA VAL A 67 10.91 -0.10 2.66
C VAL A 67 10.34 0.37 1.32
N GLY A 68 10.85 -0.15 0.20
CA GLY A 68 10.32 0.12 -1.13
C GLY A 68 8.86 -0.27 -1.27
N LEU A 69 8.49 -1.47 -0.80
CA LEU A 69 7.11 -1.96 -0.79
C LEU A 69 6.20 -1.09 0.08
N LEU A 70 6.68 -0.67 1.26
CA LEU A 70 5.96 0.22 2.16
C LEU A 70 5.67 1.58 1.50
N LEU A 71 6.67 2.18 0.86
CA LEU A 71 6.52 3.45 0.13
C LEU A 71 5.56 3.32 -1.06
N LEU A 72 5.62 2.19 -1.78
CA LEU A 72 4.72 1.90 -2.89
C LEU A 72 3.26 1.79 -2.40
N SER A 73 3.07 1.09 -1.29
CA SER A 73 1.77 0.89 -0.66
C SER A 73 1.21 2.21 -0.11
N TRP A 74 2.04 3.01 0.55
CA TRP A 74 1.66 4.33 1.04
C TRP A 74 1.20 5.23 -0.11
N ARG A 75 1.96 5.30 -1.21
CA ARG A 75 1.58 6.09 -2.39
C ARG A 75 0.30 5.60 -3.05
N ALA A 76 0.05 4.30 -3.07
CA ALA A 76 -1.19 3.74 -3.58
C ALA A 76 -2.40 4.17 -2.72
N ILE A 77 -2.25 4.15 -1.40
CA ILE A 77 -3.27 4.62 -0.45
C ILE A 77 -3.51 6.12 -0.62
N ASP A 78 -2.45 6.94 -0.65
CA ASP A 78 -2.56 8.39 -0.84
C ASP A 78 -3.28 8.76 -2.15
N ARG A 79 -2.98 8.07 -3.25
CA ARG A 79 -3.68 8.28 -4.53
C ARG A 79 -5.15 7.93 -4.43
N THR A 80 -5.47 6.85 -3.72
CA THR A 80 -6.84 6.39 -3.49
C THR A 80 -7.62 7.41 -2.67
N VAL A 81 -7.05 7.90 -1.56
CA VAL A 81 -7.64 8.95 -0.72
C VAL A 81 -7.87 10.26 -1.51
N ARG A 82 -6.91 10.67 -2.34
CA ARG A 82 -7.05 11.88 -3.18
C ARG A 82 -8.16 11.73 -4.22
N ARG A 83 -8.35 10.56 -4.82
CA ARG A 83 -9.46 10.29 -5.75
C ARG A 83 -10.81 10.42 -5.06
N PHE A 84 -10.96 9.85 -3.87
CA PHE A 84 -12.19 9.99 -3.09
C PHE A 84 -12.48 11.43 -2.66
N ARG A 85 -11.46 12.19 -2.22
CA ARG A 85 -11.66 13.61 -1.86
C ARG A 85 -12.11 14.46 -3.06
N ARG A 86 -11.67 14.15 -4.29
CA ARG A 86 -12.14 14.84 -5.51
C ARG A 86 -13.52 14.40 -5.98
N ALA A 87 -13.91 13.16 -5.70
CA ALA A 87 -15.24 12.62 -6.02
C ALA A 87 -16.33 13.04 -5.02
N ALA A 88 -15.97 13.67 -3.89
CA ALA A 88 -16.90 14.13 -2.85
C ALA A 88 -17.09 15.66 -2.77
N PRO A 89 -17.35 16.42 -3.86
CA PRO A 89 -17.63 17.86 -3.75
C PRO A 89 -19.06 18.20 -3.24
N GLY A 90 -19.86 17.24 -2.75
CA GLY A 90 -21.28 17.46 -2.44
C GLY A 90 -21.76 17.16 -1.01
N SER A 91 -20.90 16.75 -0.06
CA SER A 91 -21.35 16.40 1.31
C SER A 91 -21.20 17.52 2.34
N ALA A 92 -20.70 18.70 1.94
CA ALA A 92 -20.61 19.87 2.81
C ALA A 92 -21.92 20.69 2.90
N GLU A 93 -22.92 20.41 2.07
CA GLU A 93 -24.15 21.21 1.95
C GLU A 93 -25.38 20.60 2.66
N LYS A 94 -25.20 19.63 3.59
CA LYS A 94 -26.33 18.98 4.30
C LYS A 94 -26.32 19.12 5.83
N HIS A 95 -25.63 20.13 6.37
CA HIS A 95 -25.73 20.48 7.79
C HIS A 95 -25.99 21.98 8.03
N SER A 96 -26.83 22.59 7.19
CA SER A 96 -27.46 23.89 7.47
C SER A 96 -28.90 23.82 6.97
N GLY A 97 -29.76 23.22 7.79
CA GLY A 97 -31.20 23.09 7.60
C GLY A 97 -31.81 22.63 8.90
#